data_AF-A0A7J9IPV6-F1
#
_entry.id   AF-A0A7J9IPV6-F1
#
_cell.length_a   1.000
_cell.length_b   1.000
_cell.length_c   1.000
_cell.angle_alpha   90.00
_cell.angle_beta   90.00
_cell.angle_gamma   90.00
#
_symmetry.space_group_name_H-M   'P 1'
#
loop_
_entity.id
_entity.type
_entity.pdbx_description
1 polymer ?
#
loop_
_entity_poly.entity_id
_entity_poly.type
_entity_poly.pdbx_seq_one_letter_code
_entity_poly.pdbx_strand_id
1 'polypeptide(L)'
;MISSAVVRLDSIEIYNTHEWITEPTVYFVCKGENMTVLPDVTKADTVYTFKGEESWQPLTELKSKKCKRCGFYEKDTFKSDDVFDEWEFCASDFKANGKYILFKEKELNVTFNCEECTSLPAGTFNTDSNNDNKGNKLRVAIIVLIVLVASTVTIFGLMMAYKYWQKRKRQQDQARFLKLFEEGDDLEDELEL
;
A
#
# COMPACT_ATOMS: atom_id res chain seq x y z
N MET A 1 -42.74 9.79 2.32
CA MET A 1 -42.26 8.43 2.01
C MET A 1 -40.74 8.42 2.18
N ILE A 2 -40.19 7.47 2.94
CA ILE A 2 -38.74 7.23 2.94
C ILE A 2 -38.50 6.42 1.69
N SER A 3 -38.14 7.10 0.60
CA SER A 3 -37.72 6.43 -0.62
C SER A 3 -36.30 5.92 -0.39
N SER A 4 -36.15 4.60 -0.43
CA SER A 4 -34.88 3.91 -0.43
C SER A 4 -34.60 3.43 -1.85
N ALA A 5 -33.33 3.40 -2.20
CA ALA A 5 -32.84 3.20 -3.55
C ALA A 5 -31.84 2.05 -3.56
N VAL A 6 -32.12 1.04 -4.39
CA VAL A 6 -31.26 -0.14 -4.49
C VAL A 6 -30.05 0.18 -5.38
N VAL A 7 -28.85 -0.06 -4.86
CA VAL A 7 -27.59 0.15 -5.58
C VAL A 7 -27.00 -1.18 -6.04
N ARG A 8 -26.68 -1.25 -7.32
CA ARG A 8 -26.06 -2.41 -7.97
C ARG A 8 -24.66 -2.06 -8.46
N LEU A 9 -23.80 -3.08 -8.50
CA LEU A 9 -22.50 -2.97 -9.15
C LEU A 9 -22.69 -3.16 -10.65
N ASP A 10 -22.22 -2.20 -11.46
CA ASP A 10 -22.28 -2.25 -12.93
C ASP A 10 -20.97 -2.80 -13.47
N SER A 11 -19.83 -2.24 -13.04
CA SER A 11 -18.51 -2.74 -13.40
C SER A 11 -17.47 -2.46 -12.34
N ILE A 12 -16.40 -3.23 -12.32
CA ILE A 12 -15.22 -3.02 -11.48
C ILE A 12 -13.95 -3.45 -12.21
N GLU A 13 -12.92 -2.64 -12.06
CA GLU A 13 -11.54 -2.95 -12.44
C GLU A 13 -10.66 -2.57 -11.25
N ILE A 14 -9.84 -3.51 -10.78
CA ILE A 14 -8.80 -3.25 -9.77
C ILE A 14 -7.45 -3.19 -10.47
N TYR A 15 -6.59 -2.23 -10.09
CA TYR A 15 -5.28 -2.01 -10.72
C TYR A 15 -4.12 -2.56 -9.89
N ASN A 16 -4.38 -2.88 -8.64
CA ASN A 16 -3.38 -3.36 -7.70
C ASN A 16 -3.95 -4.55 -6.91
N THR A 17 -3.10 -5.52 -6.59
CA THR A 17 -3.39 -6.55 -5.58
C THR A 17 -2.31 -6.46 -4.54
N HIS A 18 -2.72 -6.45 -3.28
CA HIS A 18 -1.82 -6.30 -2.15
C HIS A 18 -1.21 -7.64 -1.74
N GLU A 19 -1.80 -8.77 -2.18
CA GLU A 19 -1.19 -10.10 -2.13
C GLU A 19 -0.54 -10.47 -3.49
N TRP A 20 0.70 -10.99 -3.44
CA TRP A 20 1.46 -11.42 -4.64
C TRP A 20 1.41 -12.94 -4.88
N ILE A 21 0.88 -13.71 -3.93
CA ILE A 21 0.98 -15.19 -3.93
C ILE A 21 -0.39 -15.84 -4.18
N THR A 22 -1.46 -15.16 -3.82
CA THR A 22 -2.84 -15.66 -3.76
C THR A 22 -3.76 -14.79 -4.61
N GLU A 23 -4.86 -15.37 -5.07
CA GLU A 23 -5.88 -14.61 -5.78
C GLU A 23 -6.53 -13.61 -4.81
N PRO A 24 -6.70 -12.33 -5.21
CA PRO A 24 -7.30 -11.32 -4.36
C PRO A 24 -8.74 -11.72 -4.01
N THR A 25 -9.09 -11.61 -2.73
CA THR A 25 -10.48 -11.73 -2.29
C THR A 25 -11.03 -10.34 -2.04
N VAL A 26 -11.72 -9.79 -3.03
CA VAL A 26 -12.31 -8.45 -2.97
C VAL A 26 -13.68 -8.51 -2.31
N TYR A 27 -13.96 -7.58 -1.40
CA TYR A 27 -15.29 -7.43 -0.83
C TYR A 27 -15.70 -5.97 -0.69
N PHE A 28 -17.02 -5.75 -0.68
CA PHE A 28 -17.66 -4.46 -0.44
C PHE A 28 -18.37 -4.50 0.90
N VAL A 29 -18.30 -3.42 1.68
CA VAL A 29 -19.08 -3.28 2.90
C VAL A 29 -19.44 -1.84 3.19
N CYS A 30 -20.65 -1.62 3.68
CA CYS A 30 -21.08 -0.37 4.28
C CYS A 30 -21.18 -0.51 5.80
N LYS A 31 -20.90 0.58 6.53
CA LYS A 31 -20.96 0.60 7.99
C LYS A 31 -22.34 0.18 8.50
N GLY A 32 -22.37 -0.89 9.28
CA GLY A 32 -23.59 -1.44 9.87
C GLY A 32 -24.30 -2.48 8.99
N GLU A 33 -23.68 -2.91 7.89
CA GLU A 33 -24.17 -3.96 7.00
C GLU A 33 -23.23 -5.16 6.98
N ASN A 34 -23.70 -6.26 6.41
CA ASN A 34 -22.86 -7.44 6.19
C ASN A 34 -21.91 -7.21 5.02
N MET A 35 -20.73 -7.84 5.08
CA MET A 35 -19.80 -7.83 3.97
C MET A 35 -20.38 -8.58 2.76
N THR A 36 -20.12 -8.08 1.57
CA THR A 36 -20.47 -8.71 0.30
C THR A 36 -19.19 -9.07 -0.43
N VAL A 37 -18.88 -10.36 -0.52
CA VAL A 37 -17.71 -10.85 -1.27
C VAL A 37 -18.03 -10.83 -2.76
N LEU A 38 -17.07 -10.41 -3.58
CA LEU A 38 -17.18 -10.37 -5.04
C LEU A 38 -16.39 -11.57 -5.62
N PRO A 39 -17.00 -12.76 -5.75
CA PRO A 39 -16.29 -13.97 -6.15
C PRO A 39 -15.74 -13.92 -7.57
N ASP A 40 -16.31 -13.08 -8.42
CA ASP A 40 -15.94 -12.98 -9.83
C ASP A 40 -14.69 -12.12 -10.06
N VAL A 41 -14.34 -11.25 -9.11
CA VAL A 41 -13.22 -10.31 -9.21
C VAL A 41 -11.95 -10.95 -8.68
N THR A 42 -11.19 -11.57 -9.58
CA THR A 42 -10.06 -12.46 -9.22
C THR A 42 -8.70 -11.99 -9.72
N LYS A 43 -8.63 -10.91 -10.52
CA LYS A 43 -7.40 -10.43 -11.16
C LYS A 43 -7.36 -8.92 -11.31
N ALA A 44 -6.18 -8.35 -11.14
CA ALA A 44 -5.88 -6.97 -11.53
C ALA A 44 -5.97 -6.76 -13.06
N ASP A 45 -6.13 -5.51 -13.46
CA ASP A 45 -6.14 -5.02 -14.84
C ASP A 45 -7.16 -5.74 -15.73
N THR A 46 -8.26 -6.21 -15.13
CA THR A 46 -9.35 -6.88 -15.80
C THR A 46 -10.65 -6.19 -15.45
N VAL A 47 -11.39 -5.74 -16.47
CA VAL A 47 -12.71 -5.13 -16.30
C VAL A 47 -13.76 -6.23 -16.18
N TYR A 48 -14.40 -6.30 -15.02
CA TYR A 48 -15.57 -7.16 -14.78
C TYR A 48 -16.84 -6.34 -14.91
N THR A 49 -17.83 -6.86 -15.63
CA THR A 49 -19.13 -6.21 -15.86
C THR A 49 -20.24 -7.14 -15.41
N PHE A 50 -21.24 -6.58 -14.73
CA PHE A 50 -22.32 -7.32 -14.09
C PHE A 50 -23.68 -6.90 -14.63
N LYS A 51 -24.67 -7.79 -14.51
CA LYS A 51 -26.05 -7.53 -14.97
C LYS A 51 -27.00 -7.21 -13.83
N GLY A 52 -26.56 -7.34 -12.58
CA GLY A 52 -27.44 -7.20 -11.42
C GLY A 52 -28.29 -8.43 -11.13
N GLU A 53 -27.93 -9.57 -11.73
CA GLU A 53 -28.57 -10.88 -11.54
C GLU A 53 -27.73 -11.82 -10.68
N GLU A 54 -26.53 -11.39 -10.28
CA GLU A 54 -25.60 -12.17 -9.49
C GLU A 54 -26.16 -12.38 -8.06
N SER A 55 -25.90 -13.55 -7.48
CA SER A 55 -26.48 -13.95 -6.19
C SER A 55 -26.08 -13.06 -5.00
N TRP A 56 -25.00 -12.30 -5.15
CA TRP A 56 -24.47 -11.37 -4.15
C TRP A 56 -24.92 -9.91 -4.38
N GLN A 57 -25.69 -9.63 -5.44
CA GLN A 57 -26.34 -8.34 -5.64
C GLN A 57 -27.71 -8.28 -4.95
N PRO A 58 -28.18 -7.09 -4.55
CA PRO A 58 -27.54 -5.77 -4.66
C PRO A 58 -26.44 -5.53 -3.62
N LEU A 59 -25.58 -4.54 -3.86
CA LEU A 59 -24.49 -4.21 -2.93
C LEU A 59 -24.98 -3.53 -1.65
N THR A 60 -25.93 -2.60 -1.78
CA THR A 60 -26.51 -1.87 -0.64
C THR A 60 -27.79 -1.15 -1.05
N GLU A 61 -28.46 -0.54 -0.08
CA GLU A 61 -29.65 0.29 -0.25
C GLU A 61 -29.43 1.68 0.34
N LEU A 62 -29.49 2.74 -0.47
CA LEU A 62 -29.29 4.12 -0.02
C LEU A 62 -30.63 4.78 0.33
N LYS A 63 -30.64 5.57 1.40
CA LYS A 63 -31.83 6.39 1.76
C LYS A 63 -31.57 7.83 1.33
N SER A 64 -32.59 8.47 0.76
CA SER A 64 -32.48 9.80 0.13
C SER A 64 -31.75 10.89 0.93
N LYS A 65 -31.83 10.88 2.27
CA LYS A 65 -31.20 11.90 3.14
C LYS A 65 -30.03 11.38 3.97
N LYS A 66 -29.62 10.13 3.79
CA LYS A 66 -28.57 9.50 4.59
C LYS A 66 -27.58 8.79 3.69
N CYS A 67 -26.37 9.31 3.67
CA CYS A 67 -25.23 8.64 3.08
C CYS A 67 -24.73 7.53 4.02
N LYS A 68 -24.03 6.56 3.45
CA LYS A 68 -23.36 5.50 4.20
C LYS A 68 -21.86 5.62 3.98
N ARG A 69 -21.09 5.31 5.02
CA ARG A 69 -19.64 5.09 4.85
C ARG A 69 -19.46 3.68 4.33
N CYS A 70 -18.93 3.54 3.12
CA CYS A 70 -18.73 2.26 2.44
C CYS A 70 -17.32 2.18 1.89
N GLY A 71 -16.86 0.97 1.60
CA GLY A 71 -15.53 0.76 1.04
C GLY A 71 -15.41 -0.56 0.28
N PHE A 72 -14.36 -0.61 -0.54
CA PHE A 72 -13.84 -1.84 -1.11
C PHE A 72 -12.54 -2.22 -0.40
N TYR A 73 -12.41 -3.50 -0.12
CA TYR A 73 -11.30 -4.05 0.66
C TYR A 73 -10.78 -5.31 -0.02
N GLU A 74 -9.51 -5.58 0.17
CA GLU A 74 -8.85 -6.84 -0.17
C GLU A 74 -8.59 -7.59 1.13
N LYS A 75 -9.15 -8.79 1.23
CA LYS A 75 -8.96 -9.62 2.42
C LYS A 75 -7.52 -10.13 2.47
N ASP A 76 -6.84 -9.94 3.60
CA ASP A 76 -5.48 -10.46 3.84
C ASP A 76 -5.55 -11.65 4.82
N THR A 77 -4.73 -12.67 4.58
CA THR A 77 -4.65 -13.84 5.46
C THR A 77 -3.80 -13.58 6.72
N PHE A 78 -2.81 -12.71 6.64
CA PHE A 78 -1.76 -12.54 7.65
C PHE A 78 -1.69 -11.14 8.27
N LYS A 79 -2.39 -10.16 7.71
CA LYS A 79 -2.45 -8.79 8.23
C LYS A 79 -3.89 -8.28 8.24
N SER A 80 -4.05 -7.01 8.62
CA SER A 80 -5.30 -6.29 8.39
C SER A 80 -5.55 -6.16 6.90
N ASP A 81 -6.79 -6.40 6.49
CA ASP A 81 -7.27 -6.21 5.13
C ASP A 81 -6.86 -4.84 4.56
N ASP A 82 -6.40 -4.87 3.31
CA ASP A 82 -6.03 -3.67 2.57
C ASP A 82 -7.29 -2.92 2.10
N VAL A 83 -7.19 -1.60 2.06
CA VAL A 83 -8.32 -0.72 1.72
C VAL A 83 -8.05 -0.13 0.34
N PHE A 84 -8.86 -0.52 -0.65
CA PHE A 84 -8.78 0.11 -1.97
C PHE A 84 -9.30 1.55 -1.92
N ASP A 85 -10.47 1.73 -1.32
CA ASP A 85 -11.02 3.05 -0.98
C ASP A 85 -12.13 2.93 0.05
N GLU A 86 -12.30 3.96 0.88
CA GLU A 86 -13.42 4.11 1.80
C GLU A 86 -13.95 5.54 1.71
N TRP A 87 -15.23 5.70 1.40
CA TRP A 87 -15.84 7.00 1.13
C TRP A 87 -17.25 7.10 1.70
N GLU A 88 -17.80 8.32 1.65
CA GLU A 88 -19.20 8.57 1.94
C GLU A 88 -20.02 8.40 0.67
N PHE A 89 -20.85 7.35 0.64
CA PHE A 89 -21.66 6.96 -0.50
C PHE A 89 -23.10 7.45 -0.34
N CYS A 90 -23.50 8.37 -1.22
CA CYS A 90 -24.78 9.06 -1.19
C CYS A 90 -25.61 8.77 -2.44
N ALA A 91 -26.94 8.78 -2.30
CA ALA A 91 -27.83 8.71 -3.46
C ALA A 91 -27.66 9.90 -4.43
N SER A 92 -27.22 11.05 -3.91
CA SER A 92 -26.94 12.26 -4.69
C SER A 92 -25.69 12.16 -5.58
N ASP A 93 -24.83 11.17 -5.38
CA ASP A 93 -23.60 11.00 -6.17
C ASP A 93 -23.89 10.43 -7.57
N PHE A 94 -25.07 9.86 -7.75
CA PHE A 94 -25.52 9.31 -9.02
C PHE A 94 -25.90 10.43 -10.00
N LYS A 95 -25.39 10.32 -11.22
CA LYS A 95 -25.74 11.20 -12.33
C LYS A 95 -27.20 10.97 -12.76
N ALA A 96 -27.72 11.88 -13.59
CA ALA A 96 -29.08 11.79 -14.12
C ALA A 96 -29.39 10.49 -14.90
N ASN A 97 -28.37 9.78 -15.39
CA ASN A 97 -28.52 8.48 -16.04
C ASN A 97 -28.46 7.29 -15.06
N GLY A 98 -28.50 7.53 -13.75
CA GLY A 98 -28.45 6.49 -12.72
C GLY A 98 -27.06 5.89 -12.50
N LYS A 99 -26.01 6.45 -13.10
CA LYS A 99 -24.64 5.94 -12.93
C LYS A 99 -23.81 6.79 -11.99
N TYR A 100 -23.03 6.13 -11.15
CA TYR A 100 -21.98 6.73 -10.34
C TYR A 100 -20.65 6.03 -10.65
N ILE A 101 -19.58 6.80 -10.84
CA ILE A 101 -18.24 6.27 -11.14
C ILE A 101 -17.32 6.68 -9.99
N LEU A 102 -16.77 5.70 -9.30
CA LEU A 102 -15.71 5.87 -8.33
C LEU A 102 -14.38 5.52 -8.99
N PHE A 103 -13.46 6.47 -9.01
CA PHE A 103 -12.12 6.27 -9.52
C PHE A 103 -11.10 6.63 -8.45
N LYS A 104 -10.20 5.69 -8.18
CA LYS A 104 -9.06 5.89 -7.30
C LYS A 104 -7.79 5.54 -8.06
N GLU A 105 -6.92 6.53 -8.23
CA GLU A 105 -5.71 6.39 -9.03
C GLU A 105 -4.88 5.18 -8.55
N LYS A 106 -4.57 4.26 -9.47
CA LYS A 106 -3.79 3.01 -9.24
C LYS A 106 -4.40 2.00 -8.28
N GLU A 107 -5.63 2.21 -7.81
CA GLU A 107 -6.32 1.26 -6.94
C GLU A 107 -7.49 0.61 -7.67
N LEU A 108 -8.50 1.39 -8.09
CA LEU A 108 -9.68 0.86 -8.74
C LEU A 108 -10.45 1.86 -9.60
N ASN A 109 -11.27 1.32 -10.49
CA ASN A 109 -12.28 2.01 -11.26
C ASN A 109 -13.59 1.22 -11.20
N VAL A 110 -14.61 1.81 -10.56
CA VAL A 110 -15.87 1.15 -10.27
C VAL A 110 -17.01 1.98 -10.83
N THR A 111 -17.95 1.33 -11.50
CA THR A 111 -19.23 1.92 -11.89
C THR A 111 -20.35 1.26 -11.11
N PHE A 112 -21.21 2.08 -10.53
CA PHE A 112 -22.43 1.68 -9.84
C PHE A 112 -23.65 2.11 -10.66
N ASN A 113 -24.74 1.38 -10.52
CA ASN A 113 -26.04 1.70 -11.09
C ASN A 113 -27.11 1.84 -10.00
N CYS A 114 -27.95 2.86 -10.12
CA CYS A 114 -29.10 3.12 -9.27
C CYS A 114 -30.14 3.96 -10.04
N GLU A 115 -31.16 3.29 -10.58
CA GLU A 115 -32.20 3.96 -11.37
C GLU A 115 -33.06 4.90 -10.51
N GLU A 116 -33.37 4.46 -9.29
CA GLU A 116 -34.23 5.18 -8.35
C GLU A 116 -33.54 6.43 -7.77
N CYS A 117 -32.19 6.47 -7.74
CA CYS A 117 -31.41 7.57 -7.18
C CYS A 117 -31.61 8.89 -7.93
N THR A 118 -31.93 8.82 -9.23
CA THR A 118 -32.18 10.00 -10.07
C THR A 118 -33.43 10.77 -9.68
N SER A 119 -34.37 10.09 -9.02
CA SER A 119 -35.65 10.64 -8.56
C SER A 119 -35.63 11.11 -7.10
N LEU A 120 -34.51 10.90 -6.39
CA LEU A 120 -34.41 11.25 -4.98
C LEU A 120 -34.08 12.74 -4.81
N PRO A 121 -34.76 13.45 -3.89
CA PRO A 121 -34.44 14.85 -3.63
C PRO A 121 -33.02 14.96 -3.08
N ALA A 122 -32.16 15.70 -3.78
CA ALA A 122 -30.80 15.99 -3.34
C ALA A 122 -30.83 16.68 -1.97
N GLY A 123 -30.29 16.03 -0.94
CA GLY A 123 -30.06 16.67 0.34
C GLY A 123 -28.97 17.74 0.18
N THR A 124 -29.21 18.95 0.70
CA THR A 124 -28.16 19.97 0.81
C THR A 124 -27.11 19.48 1.80
N PHE A 125 -25.93 19.08 1.30
CA PHE A 125 -24.76 18.77 2.12
C PHE A 125 -23.60 19.67 1.70
N ASN A 126 -22.98 20.31 2.68
CA ASN A 126 -21.74 21.06 2.51
C ASN A 126 -20.61 20.04 2.29
N THR A 127 -19.97 20.10 1.13
CA THR A 127 -18.77 19.31 0.81
C THR A 127 -17.56 19.92 1.52
N ASP A 128 -17.16 19.38 2.66
CA ASP A 128 -15.79 19.55 3.15
C ASP A 128 -14.88 18.60 2.34
N SER A 129 -14.28 19.17 1.29
CA SER A 129 -13.32 18.48 0.44
C SER A 129 -11.99 18.38 1.20
N ASN A 130 -11.78 17.30 1.96
CA ASN A 130 -10.46 17.01 2.51
C ASN A 130 -9.52 16.57 1.39
N ASN A 131 -8.52 17.42 1.15
CA ASN A 131 -7.52 17.26 0.11
C ASN A 131 -6.37 16.38 0.65
N ASP A 132 -6.56 15.07 0.67
CA ASP A 132 -5.55 14.10 1.11
C ASP A 132 -4.51 13.80 0.02
N ASN A 133 -3.79 14.84 -0.39
CA ASN A 133 -2.60 14.74 -1.26
C ASN A 133 -1.29 15.03 -0.52
N LYS A 134 -1.33 15.12 0.82
CA LYS A 134 -0.16 15.46 1.65
C LYS A 134 0.54 14.25 2.27
N GLY A 135 -0.17 13.13 2.44
CA GLY A 135 0.36 11.92 3.10
C GLY A 135 1.33 11.10 2.23
N ASN A 136 1.04 10.95 0.94
CA ASN A 136 1.85 10.17 0.00
C ASN A 136 3.22 10.82 -0.27
N LYS A 137 3.26 12.15 -0.46
CA LYS A 137 4.50 12.91 -0.70
C LYS A 137 5.43 12.89 0.51
N LEU A 138 4.87 12.94 1.73
CA LEU A 138 5.65 12.87 2.97
C LEU A 138 6.26 11.48 3.17
N ARG A 139 5.51 10.40 2.90
CA ARG A 139 6.03 9.02 2.99
C ARG A 139 7.17 8.77 1.99
N VAL A 140 7.03 9.23 0.75
CA VAL A 140 8.09 9.10 -0.27
C VAL A 140 9.34 9.88 0.15
N ALA A 141 9.20 11.11 0.66
CA ALA A 141 10.33 11.90 1.14
C ALA A 141 11.08 11.23 2.31
N ILE A 142 10.36 10.60 3.24
CA ILE A 142 10.95 9.87 4.36
C ILE A 142 11.75 8.64 3.88
N ILE A 143 11.21 7.87 2.92
CA ILE A 143 11.90 6.69 2.38
C ILE A 143 13.22 7.09 1.71
N VAL A 144 13.20 8.15 0.88
CA VAL A 144 14.41 8.66 0.21
C VAL A 144 15.47 9.10 1.23
N LEU A 145 15.08 9.76 2.32
CA LEU A 145 15.99 10.16 3.39
C LEU A 145 16.63 8.94 4.09
N ILE A 146 15.85 7.90 4.39
CA ILE A 146 16.37 6.69 5.05
C ILE A 146 17.41 6.00 4.15
N VAL A 147 17.14 5.89 2.84
CA VAL A 147 18.06 5.26 1.89
C VAL A 147 19.38 6.02 1.78
N LEU A 148 19.32 7.36 1.75
CA LEU A 148 20.52 8.20 1.75
C LEU A 148 21.34 8.00 3.03
N VAL A 149 20.70 7.98 4.19
CA VAL A 149 21.38 7.75 5.47
C VAL A 149 22.00 6.36 5.52
N ALA A 150 21.27 5.31 5.13
CA ALA A 150 21.78 3.94 5.12
C ALA A 150 23.01 3.79 4.19
N SER A 151 22.96 4.42 3.02
CA SER A 151 24.07 4.39 2.05
C SER A 151 25.33 5.08 2.62
N THR A 152 25.18 6.20 3.31
CA THR A 152 26.35 6.86 3.94
C THR A 152 26.94 6.02 5.07
N VAL A 153 26.12 5.45 5.95
CA VAL A 153 26.58 4.63 7.09
C VAL A 153 27.34 3.39 6.60
N THR A 154 26.86 2.73 5.55
CA THR A 154 27.53 1.55 4.98
C THR A 154 28.90 1.89 4.39
N ILE A 155 29.02 3.00 3.65
CA ILE A 155 30.30 3.47 3.10
C ILE A 155 31.29 3.79 4.22
N PHE A 156 30.86 4.52 5.26
CA PHE A 156 31.71 4.83 6.40
C PHE A 156 32.13 3.58 7.18
N GLY A 157 31.22 2.61 7.37
CA GLY A 157 31.51 1.33 8.01
C GLY A 157 32.57 0.53 7.25
N LEU A 158 32.45 0.43 5.93
CA LEU A 158 33.43 -0.23 5.06
C LEU A 158 34.78 0.48 5.09
N MET A 159 34.81 1.81 5.04
CA MET A 159 36.07 2.57 5.14
C MET A 159 36.76 2.36 6.49
N MET A 160 36.02 2.35 7.60
CA MET A 160 36.57 2.12 8.94
C MET A 160 37.10 0.68 9.08
N ALA A 161 36.33 -0.31 8.61
CA ALA A 161 36.76 -1.71 8.60
C ALA A 161 38.01 -1.92 7.74
N TYR A 162 38.04 -1.31 6.54
CA TYR A 162 39.19 -1.36 5.64
C TYR A 162 40.42 -0.72 6.28
N LYS A 163 40.29 0.48 6.86
CA LYS A 163 41.39 1.20 7.50
C LYS A 163 41.89 0.45 8.75
N TYR A 164 40.99 -0.18 9.50
CA TYR A 164 41.34 -1.05 10.63
C TYR A 164 42.10 -2.30 10.18
N TRP A 165 41.63 -2.97 9.12
CA TRP A 165 42.31 -4.13 8.54
C TRP A 165 43.70 -3.76 8.01
N GLN A 166 43.82 -2.63 7.31
CA GLN A 166 45.09 -2.12 6.81
C GLN A 166 46.06 -1.80 7.95
N LYS A 167 45.58 -1.22 9.06
CA LYS A 167 46.40 -0.96 10.25
C LYS A 167 46.88 -2.27 10.90
N ARG A 168 46.00 -3.27 11.02
CA ARG A 168 46.34 -4.59 11.55
C ARG A 168 47.36 -5.32 10.67
N LYS A 169 47.23 -5.19 9.35
CA LYS A 169 48.18 -5.77 8.38
C LYS A 169 49.59 -5.16 8.53
N ARG A 170 49.67 -3.83 8.68
CA ARG A 170 50.96 -3.15 8.96
C ARG A 170 51.61 -3.63 10.26
N GLN A 171 50.84 -3.91 11.30
CA GLN A 171 51.39 -4.45 12.55
C GLN A 171 51.95 -5.86 12.37
N GLN A 172 51.29 -6.70 11.57
CA GLN A 172 51.80 -8.04 11.27
C GLN A 172 53.09 -7.99 10.43
N ASP A 173 53.17 -7.07 9.47
CA ASP A 173 54.39 -6.89 8.67
C ASP A 173 55.56 -6.38 9.52
N GLN A 174 55.31 -5.49 10.47
CA GLN A 174 56.35 -5.03 11.41
C GLN A 174 56.77 -6.11 12.41
N ALA A 175 55.84 -6.90 12.96
CA ALA A 175 56.21 -8.02 13.83
C ALA A 175 57.03 -9.09 13.09
N ARG A 176 56.73 -9.30 11.81
CA ARG A 176 57.51 -10.20 10.94
C ARG A 176 58.89 -9.64 10.61
N PHE A 177 59.02 -8.32 10.48
CA PHE A 177 60.30 -7.64 10.23
C PHE A 177 61.18 -7.61 11.49
N LEU A 178 60.59 -7.38 12.67
CA LEU A 178 61.30 -7.37 13.96
C LEU A 178 61.86 -8.75 14.31
N LYS A 179 61.12 -9.82 13.99
CA LYS A 179 61.61 -11.20 14.12
C LYS A 179 62.85 -11.48 13.26
N LEU A 180 63.00 -10.83 12.11
CA LEU A 180 64.19 -10.98 11.25
C LEU A 180 65.43 -10.24 11.81
N PHE A 181 65.25 -9.27 12.70
CA PHE A 181 66.38 -8.63 13.41
C PHE A 181 66.72 -9.34 14.72
N GLU A 182 65.71 -9.84 15.44
CA GLU A 182 65.92 -10.61 16.68
C GLU A 182 66.69 -11.91 16.40
N GLU A 183 66.45 -12.56 15.26
CA GLU A 183 67.20 -13.75 14.81
C GLU A 183 68.61 -13.41 14.29
N GLY A 184 68.93 -12.11 14.11
CA GLY A 184 70.25 -11.59 13.75
C GLY A 184 71.08 -11.11 14.94
N ASP A 185 70.44 -10.52 15.96
CA ASP A 185 71.10 -10.06 17.21
C ASP A 185 71.47 -11.24 18.13
N ASP A 186 70.78 -12.39 18.08
CA ASP A 186 71.17 -13.61 18.83
C ASP A 186 72.44 -14.31 18.28
N LEU A 187 73.01 -13.84 17.16
CA LEU A 187 74.25 -14.38 16.58
C LEU A 187 75.50 -13.51 16.84
N GLU A 188 75.36 -12.33 17.44
CA GLU A 188 76.50 -11.41 17.69
C GLU A 188 76.97 -11.39 19.16
N ASP A 189 76.22 -12.00 20.09
CA ASP A 189 76.58 -12.07 21.53
C ASP A 189 77.42 -13.31 21.95
N GLU A 190 77.88 -14.16 21.01
CA GLU A 190 78.81 -15.28 21.30
C GLU A 190 80.24 -15.10 20.74
N LEU A 191 80.68 -13.87 20.45
CA LEU A 191 82.04 -13.59 19.92
C LEU A 191 82.87 -12.56 20.72
N GLU A 192 82.71 -12.55 22.05
CA GLU A 192 83.75 -12.08 22.99
C GLU A 192 84.30 -13.27 23.82
N LEU A 193 85.17 -14.08 23.20
CA LEU A 193 86.27 -14.77 23.89
C LEU A 193 87.45 -15.05 22.94
#